data_AF-Q2RU78-F1
#
_entry.id   AF-Q2RU78-F1
#
_cell.length_a   1.000
_cell.length_b   1.000
_cell.length_c   1.000
_cell.angle_alpha   90.00
_cell.angle_beta   90.00
_cell.angle_gamma   90.00
#
_symmetry.space_group_name_H-M   'P 1'
#
loop_
_entity.id
_entity.type
_entity.pdbx_description
1 polymer ?
#
loop_
_entity_poly.entity_id
_entity_poly.type
_entity_poly.pdbx_seq_one_letter_code
_entity_poly.pdbx_strand_id
1 'polypeptide(L)'
;MKLPIRYLLSDAEKDALLTEQAALIERMAARIAELEASVGKPKKTSSNSHIPPSKDGPGRENRKPQLPRKQRPSRPGVSRPLTETPDKTERRMADICPHCGTATPEAGQRCRHRYDHIDLPPIRPVVTRVELFGGRCGCGKRYRAEAPAGMEPGTPFGPGIRSLLLYLHHSHHVGFERLSRMLQELFGLAISEGAIANAFRQSQAGLDQARAAIKAKLLTARIIASDETTTRVDGVTQ
;
A
#
# COMPACT_ATOMS: atom_id res chain seq x y z
N MET A 1 -32.48 24.21 61.76
CA MET A 1 -31.90 24.25 63.12
C MET A 1 -32.39 25.51 63.80
N LYS A 2 -33.06 25.41 64.96
CA LYS A 2 -33.40 26.60 65.77
C LYS A 2 -32.09 27.14 66.35
N LEU A 3 -31.71 28.38 66.00
CA LEU A 3 -30.53 28.99 66.61
C LEU A 3 -30.81 29.23 68.10
N PRO A 4 -29.95 28.79 69.04
CA PRO A 4 -30.11 29.13 70.44
C PRO A 4 -30.00 30.65 70.62
N ILE A 5 -30.84 31.21 71.49
CA ILE A 5 -30.86 32.66 71.78
C ILE A 5 -29.58 32.99 72.55
N ARG A 6 -28.63 33.68 71.89
CA ARG A 6 -27.24 33.90 72.34
C ARG A 6 -27.09 34.52 73.74
N TYR A 7 -28.11 35.22 74.24
CA TYR A 7 -28.08 35.90 75.55
C TYR A 7 -28.37 34.98 76.74
N LEU A 8 -28.79 33.73 76.51
CA LEU A 8 -29.07 32.74 77.55
C LEU A 8 -27.93 31.71 77.72
N LEU A 9 -26.85 31.84 76.95
CA LEU A 9 -25.70 30.94 77.02
C LEU A 9 -24.71 31.41 78.08
N SER A 10 -24.17 30.47 78.84
CA SER A 10 -22.99 30.68 79.69
C SER A 10 -21.76 30.99 78.84
N ASP A 11 -20.72 31.58 79.45
CA ASP A 11 -19.53 31.97 78.71
C ASP A 11 -18.79 30.75 78.10
N ALA A 12 -18.81 29.61 78.80
CA ALA A 12 -18.28 28.35 78.26
C ALA A 12 -19.07 27.84 77.02
N GLU A 13 -20.39 28.02 77.00
CA GLU A 13 -21.22 27.65 75.84
C GLU A 13 -21.03 28.60 74.67
N LYS A 14 -20.75 29.88 74.94
CA LYS A 14 -20.38 30.86 73.90
C LYS A 14 -19.02 30.52 73.29
N ASP A 15 -18.03 30.16 74.10
CA ASP A 15 -16.71 29.77 73.63
C ASP A 15 -16.77 28.48 72.78
N ALA A 16 -17.56 27.49 73.21
CA ALA A 16 -17.82 26.29 72.40
C ALA A 16 -18.48 26.64 71.06
N LEU A 17 -19.47 27.54 71.04
CA LEU A 17 -20.11 27.98 69.81
C LEU A 17 -19.17 28.78 68.90
N LEU A 18 -18.25 29.57 69.47
CA LEU A 18 -17.24 30.31 68.72
C LEU A 18 -16.23 29.38 68.05
N THR A 19 -15.77 28.35 68.76
CA THR A 19 -14.85 27.35 68.19
C THR A 19 -15.51 26.52 67.08
N GLU A 20 -16.77 26.12 67.26
CA GLU A 20 -17.53 25.39 66.23
C GLU A 20 -17.76 26.25 64.98
N GLN A 21 -18.11 27.53 65.15
CA GLN A 21 -18.26 28.44 64.02
C GLN A 21 -16.93 28.71 63.32
N ALA A 22 -15.82 28.85 64.04
CA ALA A 22 -14.49 29.01 63.43
C ALA A 22 -14.13 27.81 62.55
N ALA A 23 -14.36 26.58 63.04
CA ALA A 23 -14.13 25.36 62.27
C ALA A 23 -15.05 25.21 61.05
N LEU A 24 -16.29 25.75 61.13
CA LEU A 24 -17.19 25.79 59.98
C LEU A 24 -16.73 26.81 58.93
N ILE A 25 -16.29 27.99 59.38
CA ILE A 25 -15.75 29.05 58.51
C ILE A 25 -14.51 28.54 57.76
N GLU A 26 -13.58 27.85 58.42
CA GLU A 26 -12.42 27.28 57.74
C GLU A 26 -12.79 26.24 56.68
N ARG A 27 -13.75 25.35 56.99
CA ARG A 27 -14.26 24.36 56.01
C ARG A 27 -14.93 25.04 54.81
N MET A 28 -15.73 26.08 55.06
CA MET A 28 -16.36 26.84 53.99
C MET A 28 -15.33 27.59 53.15
N ALA A 29 -14.33 28.21 53.78
CA ALA A 29 -13.25 28.92 53.09
C ALA A 29 -12.42 27.97 52.20
N ALA A 30 -12.08 26.77 52.71
CA ALA A 30 -11.38 25.75 51.92
C ALA A 30 -12.21 25.30 50.71
N ARG A 31 -13.53 25.10 50.88
CA ARG A 31 -14.41 24.71 49.79
C ARG A 31 -14.60 25.82 48.75
N ILE A 32 -14.67 27.08 49.20
CA ILE A 32 -14.74 28.23 48.31
C ILE A 32 -13.44 28.34 47.50
N ALA A 33 -12.27 28.19 48.13
CA ALA A 33 -10.99 28.22 47.42
C ALA A 33 -10.86 27.09 46.37
N GLU A 34 -11.33 25.88 46.70
CA GLU A 34 -11.39 24.75 45.75
C GLU A 34 -12.33 25.04 44.56
N LEU A 35 -13.51 25.58 44.85
CA LEU A 35 -14.50 25.93 43.83
C LEU A 35 -14.00 27.08 42.94
N GLU A 36 -13.43 28.14 43.51
CA GLU A 36 -12.84 29.25 42.76
C GLU A 36 -11.68 28.78 41.86
N ALA A 37 -10.84 27.86 42.33
CA ALA A 37 -9.80 27.24 41.52
C ALA A 37 -10.36 26.44 40.32
N SER A 38 -11.62 25.99 40.42
CA SER A 38 -12.32 25.25 39.37
C SER A 38 -13.13 26.14 38.40
N VAL A 39 -13.65 27.28 38.86
CA VAL A 39 -14.58 28.14 38.09
C VAL A 39 -13.87 29.11 37.13
N GLY A 40 -12.55 29.34 37.27
CA GLY A 40 -11.81 30.28 36.43
C GLY A 40 -11.04 29.71 35.23
N LYS A 41 -11.00 28.39 35.05
CA LYS A 41 -10.20 27.76 33.97
C LYS A 41 -11.10 27.31 32.82
N PRO A 42 -10.93 27.84 31.59
CA PRO A 42 -11.69 27.34 30.45
C PRO A 42 -11.42 25.83 30.30
N LYS A 43 -12.49 25.03 30.16
CA LYS A 43 -12.35 23.59 29.94
C LYS A 43 -11.38 23.36 28.78
N LYS A 44 -10.39 22.49 29.01
CA LYS A 44 -9.45 22.09 27.96
C LYS A 44 -10.24 21.35 26.88
N THR A 45 -10.26 21.94 25.70
CA THR A 45 -10.84 21.38 24.49
C THR A 45 -9.72 21.24 23.46
N SER A 46 -9.95 20.45 22.42
CA SER A 46 -9.01 20.33 21.30
C SER A 46 -8.67 21.65 20.61
N SER A 47 -9.46 22.71 20.83
CA SER A 47 -9.21 24.05 20.28
C SER A 47 -8.28 24.92 21.15
N ASN A 48 -8.11 24.62 22.44
CA ASN A 48 -7.30 25.42 23.37
C ASN A 48 -6.21 24.60 24.09
N SER A 49 -6.04 23.33 23.70
CA SER A 49 -5.03 22.43 24.26
C SER A 49 -4.61 21.41 23.21
N HIS A 50 -3.35 20.93 23.28
CA HIS A 50 -2.81 19.83 22.44
C HIS A 50 -3.45 18.46 22.75
N ILE A 51 -4.76 18.43 23.00
CA ILE A 51 -5.54 17.23 23.28
C ILE A 51 -6.32 16.86 22.01
N PRO A 52 -6.31 15.59 21.58
CA PRO A 52 -7.05 15.18 20.39
C PRO A 52 -8.57 15.36 20.56
N PRO A 53 -9.31 15.70 19.49
CA PRO A 53 -10.76 15.96 19.53
C PRO A 53 -11.61 14.81 20.09
N SER A 54 -11.08 13.58 20.09
CA SER A 54 -11.76 12.40 20.64
C SER A 54 -11.90 12.41 22.16
N LYS A 55 -11.18 13.28 22.87
CA LYS A 55 -11.26 13.43 24.33
C LYS A 55 -12.08 14.64 24.79
N ASP A 56 -12.69 15.38 23.86
CA ASP A 56 -13.67 16.41 24.21
C ASP A 56 -14.94 15.72 24.74
N GLY A 57 -15.23 15.88 26.03
CA GLY A 57 -16.37 15.23 26.70
C GLY A 57 -17.76 15.62 26.13
N PRO A 58 -18.84 15.00 26.64
CA PRO A 58 -20.20 15.28 26.19
C PRO A 58 -20.61 16.73 26.53
N GLY A 59 -21.11 17.47 25.53
CA GLY A 59 -21.43 18.90 25.64
C GLY A 59 -20.81 19.79 24.55
N ARG A 60 -20.53 19.25 23.35
CA ARG A 60 -20.17 20.09 22.21
C ARG A 60 -21.33 21.03 21.89
N GLU A 61 -21.03 22.30 21.59
CA GLU A 61 -21.97 23.15 20.86
C GLU A 61 -22.42 22.39 19.62
N ASN A 62 -23.75 22.27 19.45
CA ASN A 62 -24.34 21.61 18.31
C ASN A 62 -23.72 22.19 17.04
N ARG A 63 -23.11 21.31 16.25
CA ARG A 63 -22.51 21.64 14.95
C ARG A 63 -23.52 22.49 14.20
N LYS A 64 -23.15 23.74 13.86
CA LYS A 64 -24.03 24.66 13.10
C LYS A 64 -24.72 23.89 11.97
N PRO A 65 -26.04 24.09 11.74
CA PRO A 65 -26.75 23.38 10.70
C PRO A 65 -25.98 23.54 9.39
N GLN A 66 -25.62 22.42 8.77
CA GLN A 66 -24.96 22.46 7.47
C GLN A 66 -25.91 23.17 6.51
N LEU A 67 -25.53 24.38 6.08
CA LEU A 67 -26.20 25.07 4.98
C LEU A 67 -26.33 24.08 3.81
N PRO A 68 -27.46 24.06 3.09
CA PRO A 68 -27.65 23.19 1.94
C PRO A 68 -26.46 23.40 1.00
N ARG A 69 -25.62 22.36 0.87
CA ARG A 69 -24.47 22.40 -0.02
C ARG A 69 -25.00 22.70 -1.41
N LYS A 70 -24.57 23.82 -2.00
CA LYS A 70 -24.83 24.10 -3.42
C LYS A 70 -24.48 22.85 -4.21
N GLN A 71 -25.43 22.34 -5.00
CA GLN A 71 -25.14 21.26 -5.94
C GLN A 71 -23.97 21.72 -6.79
N ARG A 72 -22.86 20.99 -6.71
CA ARG A 72 -21.69 21.30 -7.54
C ARG A 72 -22.15 21.18 -8.99
N PRO A 73 -21.82 22.15 -9.87
CA PRO A 73 -22.10 22.01 -11.28
C PRO A 73 -21.48 20.70 -11.77
N SER A 74 -22.23 19.96 -12.60
CA SER A 74 -21.75 18.73 -13.20
C SER A 74 -20.46 19.03 -13.97
N ARG A 75 -19.36 18.40 -13.56
CA ARG A 75 -18.10 18.48 -14.29
C ARG A 75 -18.24 17.58 -15.52
N PRO A 76 -17.80 18.01 -16.70
CA PRO A 76 -17.73 17.11 -17.86
C PRO A 76 -17.00 15.83 -17.46
N GLY A 77 -17.61 14.67 -17.72
CA GLY A 77 -16.99 13.39 -17.47
C GLY A 77 -15.75 13.26 -18.33
N VAL A 78 -14.58 13.12 -17.72
CA VAL A 78 -13.35 12.78 -18.43
C VAL A 78 -13.26 11.25 -18.44
N SER A 79 -13.58 10.65 -19.58
CA SER A 79 -13.35 9.22 -19.80
C SER A 79 -11.95 8.98 -20.34
N ARG A 80 -11.44 7.76 -20.15
CA ARG A 80 -10.21 7.32 -20.81
C ARG A 80 -10.37 7.45 -22.34
N PRO A 81 -9.40 8.05 -23.06
CA PRO A 81 -9.44 8.08 -24.52
C PRO A 81 -9.29 6.66 -25.08
N LEU A 82 -9.88 6.42 -26.25
CA LEU A 82 -9.68 5.18 -26.99
C LEU A 82 -8.24 5.08 -27.47
N THR A 83 -7.73 3.86 -27.53
CA THR A 83 -6.42 3.53 -28.07
C THR A 83 -6.43 3.75 -29.58
N GLU A 84 -5.44 4.46 -30.11
CA GLU A 84 -5.34 4.73 -31.56
C GLU A 84 -5.07 3.45 -32.37
N THR A 85 -4.33 2.51 -31.78
CA THR A 85 -3.93 1.24 -32.39
C THR A 85 -4.34 0.05 -31.52
N PRO A 86 -5.62 -0.37 -31.52
CA PRO A 86 -6.06 -1.53 -30.75
C PRO A 86 -5.49 -2.83 -31.33
N ASP A 87 -5.08 -3.76 -30.47
CA ASP A 87 -4.53 -5.07 -30.89
C ASP A 87 -5.53 -5.89 -31.72
N LYS A 88 -6.82 -5.77 -31.38
CA LYS A 88 -7.94 -6.43 -32.07
C LYS A 88 -9.15 -5.50 -32.09
N THR A 89 -9.90 -5.52 -33.19
CA THR A 89 -11.17 -4.79 -33.30
C THR A 89 -12.30 -5.79 -33.53
N GLU A 90 -13.21 -5.89 -32.57
CA GLU A 90 -14.41 -6.71 -32.69
C GLU A 90 -15.61 -5.83 -33.08
N ARG A 91 -16.19 -6.07 -34.26
CA ARG A 91 -17.39 -5.36 -34.73
C ARG A 91 -18.60 -6.25 -34.50
N ARG A 92 -19.55 -5.76 -33.70
CA ARG A 92 -20.82 -6.44 -33.46
C ARG A 92 -21.95 -5.71 -34.17
N MET A 93 -22.64 -6.43 -35.04
CA MET A 93 -23.85 -6.00 -35.72
C MET A 93 -25.03 -6.75 -35.14
N ALA A 94 -26.20 -6.10 -35.14
CA ALA A 94 -27.42 -6.71 -34.70
C ALA A 94 -27.99 -7.58 -35.83
N ASP A 95 -28.19 -8.88 -35.56
CA ASP A 95 -28.86 -9.77 -36.52
C ASP A 95 -30.38 -9.47 -36.58
N ILE A 96 -30.94 -9.04 -35.46
CA ILE A 96 -32.35 -8.69 -35.29
C ILE A 96 -32.51 -7.34 -34.58
N CYS A 97 -33.55 -6.60 -34.96
CA CYS A 97 -33.91 -5.36 -34.29
C CYS A 97 -34.42 -5.66 -32.87
N PRO A 98 -33.83 -5.08 -31.81
CA PRO A 98 -34.24 -5.36 -30.43
C PRO A 98 -35.64 -4.82 -30.09
N HIS A 99 -36.23 -3.99 -30.95
CA HIS A 99 -37.56 -3.42 -30.74
C HIS A 99 -38.69 -4.21 -31.41
N CYS A 100 -38.50 -4.68 -32.64
CA CYS A 100 -39.55 -5.35 -33.43
C CYS A 100 -39.21 -6.79 -33.83
N GLY A 101 -38.00 -7.28 -33.54
CA GLY A 101 -37.56 -8.65 -33.83
C GLY A 101 -37.25 -8.94 -35.30
N THR A 102 -37.42 -7.97 -36.20
CA THR A 102 -37.15 -8.14 -37.63
C THR A 102 -35.65 -8.24 -37.90
N ALA A 103 -35.25 -9.09 -38.86
CA ALA A 103 -33.86 -9.21 -39.29
C ALA A 103 -33.31 -7.87 -39.78
N THR A 104 -32.10 -7.50 -39.35
CA THR A 104 -31.48 -6.21 -39.68
C THR A 104 -30.32 -6.40 -40.65
N PRO A 105 -30.39 -5.86 -41.89
CA PRO A 105 -29.31 -6.00 -42.85
C PRO A 105 -28.06 -5.25 -42.40
N GLU A 106 -26.89 -5.83 -42.67
CA GLU A 106 -25.59 -5.26 -42.31
C GLU A 106 -25.37 -3.85 -42.90
N ALA A 107 -25.74 -3.66 -44.17
CA ALA A 107 -25.53 -2.43 -44.93
C ALA A 107 -26.21 -1.19 -44.31
N GLY A 108 -27.25 -1.36 -43.49
CA GLY A 108 -27.95 -0.26 -42.83
C GLY A 108 -27.33 0.18 -41.49
N GLN A 109 -26.43 -0.63 -40.93
CA GLN A 109 -25.91 -0.41 -39.57
C GLN A 109 -24.69 0.52 -39.57
N ARG A 110 -24.60 1.39 -38.55
CA ARG A 110 -23.49 2.32 -38.36
C ARG A 110 -23.01 2.25 -36.92
N CYS A 111 -21.71 2.40 -36.70
CA CYS A 111 -21.13 2.40 -35.37
C CYS A 111 -21.66 3.61 -34.56
N ARG A 112 -22.44 3.34 -33.50
CA ARG A 112 -23.02 4.36 -32.60
C ARG A 112 -22.19 4.61 -31.35
N HIS A 113 -21.40 3.63 -30.93
CA HIS A 113 -20.58 3.69 -29.72
C HIS A 113 -19.32 2.84 -29.91
N ARG A 114 -18.21 3.28 -29.29
CA ARG A 114 -16.94 2.56 -29.24
C ARG A 114 -16.38 2.67 -27.83
N TYR A 115 -15.80 1.58 -27.35
CA TYR A 115 -15.08 1.50 -26.09
C TYR A 115 -13.94 0.49 -26.22
N ASP A 116 -12.88 0.68 -25.45
CA ASP A 116 -11.81 -0.30 -25.35
C ASP A 116 -12.09 -1.27 -24.21
N HIS A 117 -12.07 -2.56 -24.50
CA HIS A 117 -11.97 -3.60 -23.48
C HIS A 117 -10.51 -4.02 -23.35
N ILE A 118 -9.90 -3.68 -22.21
CA ILE A 118 -8.49 -4.00 -21.94
C ILE A 118 -8.43 -5.05 -20.84
N ASP A 119 -7.87 -6.19 -21.19
CA ASP A 119 -7.65 -7.30 -20.28
C ASP A 119 -6.29 -7.95 -20.57
N LEU A 120 -5.77 -8.70 -19.61
CA LEU A 120 -4.53 -9.45 -19.76
C LEU A 120 -4.81 -10.80 -20.42
N PRO A 121 -4.03 -11.22 -21.43
CA PRO A 121 -4.11 -12.59 -21.91
C PRO A 121 -3.65 -13.56 -20.80
N PRO A 122 -3.99 -14.85 -20.88
CA PRO A 122 -3.40 -15.86 -20.01
C PRO A 122 -1.87 -15.85 -20.17
N ILE A 123 -1.14 -15.48 -19.12
CA ILE A 123 0.32 -15.41 -19.15
C ILE A 123 0.88 -16.72 -18.58
N ARG A 124 1.56 -17.52 -19.41
CA ARG A 124 2.13 -18.82 -19.02
C ARG A 124 3.54 -19.01 -19.59
N PRO A 125 4.42 -19.75 -18.89
CA PRO A 125 5.72 -20.11 -19.45
C PRO A 125 5.56 -21.02 -20.67
N VAL A 126 6.38 -20.79 -21.69
CA VAL A 126 6.53 -21.72 -22.81
C VAL A 126 7.57 -22.76 -22.42
N VAL A 127 7.17 -24.04 -22.38
CA VAL A 127 8.05 -25.16 -22.04
C VAL A 127 8.46 -25.88 -23.31
N THR A 128 9.73 -25.73 -23.70
CA THR A 128 10.33 -26.45 -24.83
C THR A 128 11.08 -27.66 -24.33
N ARG A 129 10.72 -28.86 -24.83
CA ARG A 129 11.49 -30.08 -24.58
C ARG A 129 12.60 -30.20 -25.61
N VAL A 130 13.85 -30.30 -25.15
CA VAL A 130 15.02 -30.53 -26.00
C VAL A 130 15.43 -32.00 -25.88
N GLU A 131 15.27 -32.76 -26.97
CA GLU A 131 15.66 -34.17 -27.04
C GLU A 131 16.97 -34.29 -27.84
N LEU A 132 18.03 -34.76 -27.17
CA LEU A 132 19.35 -34.88 -27.77
C LEU A 132 19.59 -36.32 -28.19
N PHE A 133 19.51 -36.57 -29.49
CA PHE A 133 19.73 -37.89 -30.05
C PHE A 133 21.20 -38.26 -30.06
N GLY A 134 21.49 -39.52 -29.81
CA GLY A 134 22.85 -40.04 -29.79
C GLY A 134 22.92 -41.48 -30.29
N GLY A 135 24.13 -41.96 -30.50
CA GLY A 135 24.35 -43.29 -31.03
C GLY A 135 25.80 -43.73 -30.89
N ARG A 136 26.14 -44.84 -31.55
CA ARG A 136 27.51 -45.32 -31.68
C ARG A 136 27.94 -45.17 -33.13
N CYS A 137 29.04 -44.47 -33.37
CA CYS A 137 29.64 -44.31 -34.68
C CYS A 137 30.35 -45.62 -35.09
N GLY A 138 30.53 -45.85 -36.40
CA GLY A 138 31.30 -46.98 -36.93
C GLY A 138 32.75 -47.03 -36.46
N CYS A 139 33.31 -45.91 -35.98
CA CYS A 139 34.61 -45.87 -35.30
C CYS A 139 34.59 -46.40 -33.85
N GLY A 140 33.44 -46.88 -33.37
CA GLY A 140 33.24 -47.42 -32.03
C GLY A 140 32.92 -46.40 -30.93
N LYS A 141 33.06 -45.09 -31.21
CA LYS A 141 32.79 -44.00 -30.25
C LYS A 141 31.29 -43.72 -30.10
N ARG A 142 30.87 -43.34 -28.90
CA ARG A 142 29.50 -42.83 -28.64
C ARG A 142 29.44 -41.34 -28.93
N TYR A 143 28.30 -40.88 -29.45
CA TYR A 143 28.04 -39.46 -29.67
C TYR A 143 26.63 -39.10 -29.20
N ARG A 144 26.41 -37.80 -28.96
CA ARG A 144 25.11 -37.19 -28.66
C ARG A 144 25.09 -35.82 -29.34
N ALA A 145 23.94 -35.43 -29.88
CA ALA A 145 23.71 -34.10 -30.41
C ALA A 145 23.98 -33.03 -29.35
N GLU A 146 24.47 -31.88 -29.80
CA GLU A 146 24.66 -30.71 -28.96
C GLU A 146 23.31 -30.03 -28.71
N ALA A 147 23.20 -29.37 -27.56
CA ALA A 147 22.02 -28.58 -27.26
C ALA A 147 21.97 -27.35 -28.18
N PRO A 148 20.77 -26.90 -28.59
CA PRO A 148 20.62 -25.61 -29.25
C PRO A 148 21.17 -24.49 -28.37
N ALA A 149 21.74 -23.46 -29.02
CA ALA A 149 22.25 -22.29 -28.31
C ALA A 149 21.15 -21.64 -27.46
N GLY A 150 21.47 -21.37 -26.19
CA GLY A 150 20.54 -20.80 -25.20
C GLY A 150 19.59 -21.82 -24.54
N MET A 151 19.70 -23.10 -24.88
CA MET A 151 18.96 -24.21 -24.23
C MET A 151 19.92 -25.31 -23.72
N GLU A 152 21.12 -24.91 -23.31
CA GLU A 152 22.12 -25.79 -22.76
C GLU A 152 21.63 -26.43 -21.44
N PRO A 153 22.03 -27.68 -21.15
CA PRO A 153 21.65 -28.35 -19.90
C PRO A 153 22.06 -27.53 -18.68
N GLY A 154 21.16 -27.42 -17.70
CA GLY A 154 21.37 -26.61 -16.50
C GLY A 154 20.06 -26.32 -15.78
N THR A 155 19.85 -25.05 -15.43
CA THR A 155 18.54 -24.62 -14.92
C THR A 155 17.50 -24.63 -16.04
N PRO A 156 16.27 -25.13 -15.81
CA PRO A 156 15.20 -25.10 -16.80
C PRO A 156 14.66 -23.68 -17.04
N PHE A 157 15.04 -22.71 -16.21
CA PHE A 157 14.55 -21.35 -16.30
C PHE A 157 15.42 -20.50 -17.24
N GLY A 158 14.83 -20.15 -18.39
CA GLY A 158 15.45 -19.31 -19.41
C GLY A 158 15.62 -17.83 -18.98
N PRO A 159 16.30 -17.01 -19.82
CA PRO A 159 16.68 -15.64 -19.47
C PRO A 159 15.50 -14.75 -19.10
N GLY A 160 14.35 -14.88 -19.77
CA GLY A 160 13.15 -14.08 -19.46
C GLY A 160 12.65 -14.28 -18.02
N ILE A 161 12.65 -15.52 -17.52
CA ILE A 161 12.26 -15.81 -16.13
C ILE A 161 13.29 -15.23 -15.17
N ARG A 162 14.59 -15.36 -15.46
CA ARG A 162 15.65 -14.79 -14.61
C ARG A 162 15.56 -13.27 -14.52
N SER A 163 15.34 -12.58 -15.64
CA SER A 163 15.14 -11.13 -15.68
C SER A 163 13.91 -10.71 -14.89
N LEU A 164 12.79 -11.43 -15.01
CA LEU A 164 11.59 -11.16 -14.23
C LEU A 164 11.84 -11.31 -12.72
N LEU A 165 12.51 -12.38 -12.29
CA LEU A 165 12.84 -12.61 -10.89
C LEU A 165 13.75 -11.50 -10.33
N LEU A 166 14.80 -11.13 -11.06
CA LEU A 166 15.72 -10.05 -10.66
C LEU A 166 14.99 -8.71 -10.55
N TYR A 167 14.15 -8.38 -11.53
CA TYR A 167 13.38 -7.14 -11.53
C TYR A 167 12.40 -7.06 -10.35
N LEU A 168 11.61 -8.12 -10.13
CA LEU A 168 10.68 -8.16 -9.01
C LEU A 168 11.40 -8.12 -7.65
N HIS A 169 12.53 -8.81 -7.52
CA HIS A 169 13.29 -8.81 -6.28
C HIS A 169 13.97 -7.46 -6.00
N HIS A 170 14.73 -6.93 -6.96
CA HIS A 170 15.56 -5.75 -6.73
C HIS A 170 14.83 -4.42 -6.93
N SER A 171 13.88 -4.35 -7.86
CA SER A 171 13.13 -3.11 -8.13
C SER A 171 11.81 -3.01 -7.35
N HIS A 172 11.21 -4.14 -6.98
CA HIS A 172 9.95 -4.18 -6.24
C HIS A 172 10.07 -4.79 -4.84
N HIS A 173 11.29 -5.14 -4.40
CA HIS A 173 11.60 -5.65 -3.06
C HIS A 173 10.76 -6.89 -2.67
N VAL A 174 10.45 -7.75 -3.64
CA VAL A 174 9.67 -8.97 -3.39
C VAL A 174 10.57 -10.05 -2.80
N GLY A 175 10.25 -10.51 -1.58
CA GLY A 175 10.97 -11.62 -0.92
C GLY A 175 10.83 -12.96 -1.65
N PHE A 176 11.74 -13.90 -1.38
CA PHE A 176 11.86 -15.16 -2.15
C PHE A 176 10.62 -16.04 -2.07
N GLU A 177 10.08 -16.24 -0.87
CA GLU A 177 8.81 -16.95 -0.65
C GLU A 177 7.69 -16.33 -1.50
N ARG A 178 7.58 -14.99 -1.48
CA ARG A 178 6.54 -14.26 -2.21
C ARG A 178 6.76 -14.32 -3.72
N LEU A 179 8.00 -14.31 -4.20
CA LEU A 179 8.32 -14.56 -5.61
C LEU A 179 7.85 -15.94 -6.05
N SER A 180 8.21 -17.00 -5.30
CA SER A 180 7.77 -18.37 -5.59
C SER A 180 6.25 -18.46 -5.70
N ARG A 181 5.53 -17.88 -4.72
CA ARG A 181 4.06 -17.83 -4.73
C ARG A 181 3.50 -17.05 -5.91
N MET A 182 4.02 -15.85 -6.19
CA MET A 182 3.56 -15.03 -7.32
C MET A 182 3.78 -15.73 -8.67
N LEU A 183 4.90 -16.41 -8.84
CA LEU A 183 5.19 -17.15 -10.08
C LEU A 183 4.20 -18.29 -10.29
N GLN A 184 3.82 -18.98 -9.22
CA GLN A 184 2.80 -20.03 -9.26
C GLN A 184 1.39 -19.47 -9.53
N GLU A 185 0.99 -18.40 -8.83
CA GLU A 185 -0.37 -17.84 -8.90
C GLU A 185 -0.63 -17.09 -10.21
N LEU A 186 0.34 -16.30 -10.69
CA LEU A 186 0.17 -15.43 -11.86
C LEU A 186 0.52 -16.12 -13.17
N PHE A 187 1.51 -17.01 -13.16
CA PHE A 187 2.05 -17.63 -14.36
C PHE A 187 1.88 -19.15 -14.41
N GLY A 188 1.43 -19.78 -13.33
CA GLY A 188 1.41 -21.24 -13.23
C GLY A 188 2.80 -21.87 -13.19
N LEU A 189 3.84 -21.11 -12.84
CA LEU A 189 5.23 -21.56 -12.83
C LEU A 189 5.66 -21.96 -11.41
N ALA A 190 5.84 -23.25 -11.18
CA ALA A 190 6.42 -23.75 -9.93
C ALA A 190 7.94 -23.51 -9.89
N ILE A 191 8.39 -22.78 -8.87
CA ILE A 191 9.82 -22.53 -8.64
C ILE A 191 10.10 -22.46 -7.14
N SER A 192 11.17 -23.12 -6.68
CA SER A 192 11.58 -23.08 -5.27
C SER A 192 12.46 -21.86 -4.97
N GLU A 193 12.53 -21.45 -3.71
CA GLU A 193 13.44 -20.38 -3.27
C GLU A 193 14.91 -20.70 -3.59
N GLY A 194 15.30 -21.97 -3.46
CA GLY A 194 16.64 -22.42 -3.84
C GLY A 194 16.92 -22.27 -5.33
N ALA A 195 15.92 -22.49 -6.20
CA ALA A 195 16.04 -22.25 -7.63
C ALA A 195 16.14 -20.75 -7.96
N ILE A 196 15.41 -19.89 -7.25
CA ILE A 196 15.53 -18.43 -7.36
C ILE A 196 16.95 -17.99 -6.95
N ALA A 197 17.46 -18.46 -5.82
CA ALA A 197 18.82 -18.17 -5.36
C ALA A 197 19.88 -18.62 -6.38
N ASN A 198 19.70 -19.80 -6.98
CA ASN A 198 20.57 -20.30 -8.05
C ASN A 198 20.51 -19.41 -9.31
N ALA A 199 19.32 -18.95 -9.70
CA ALA A 199 19.16 -18.05 -10.85
C ALA A 199 19.90 -16.72 -10.62
N PHE A 200 19.91 -16.20 -9.40
CA PHE A 200 20.62 -14.97 -9.05
C PHE A 200 22.14 -15.18 -9.06
N ARG A 201 22.63 -16.29 -8.49
CA ARG A 201 24.04 -16.66 -8.58
C ARG A 201 24.55 -16.76 -10.02
N GLN A 202 23.75 -17.35 -10.91
CA GLN A 202 24.11 -17.44 -12.33
C GLN A 202 24.16 -16.08 -13.03
N SER A 203 23.46 -15.07 -12.50
CA SER A 203 23.44 -13.71 -13.05
C SER A 203 24.58 -12.84 -12.51
N GLN A 204 25.32 -13.31 -11.51
CA GLN A 204 26.37 -12.58 -10.82
C GLN A 204 27.46 -12.08 -11.77
N ALA A 205 27.97 -12.94 -12.66
CA ALA A 205 29.04 -12.56 -13.57
C ALA A 205 28.68 -11.37 -14.48
N GLY A 206 27.43 -11.34 -14.99
CA GLY A 206 26.94 -10.23 -15.79
C GLY A 206 26.77 -8.94 -14.97
N LEU A 207 26.29 -9.06 -13.74
CA LEU A 207 26.17 -7.92 -12.81
C LEU A 207 27.54 -7.37 -12.40
N ASP A 208 28.55 -8.24 -12.19
CA ASP A 208 29.92 -7.84 -11.88
C ASP A 208 30.56 -7.09 -13.04
N GLN A 209 30.30 -7.52 -14.29
CA GLN A 209 30.74 -6.80 -15.48
C GLN A 209 30.09 -5.42 -15.57
N ALA A 210 28.78 -5.32 -15.33
CA ALA A 210 28.06 -4.05 -15.32
C ALA A 210 28.57 -3.12 -14.22
N ARG A 211 28.81 -3.67 -13.02
CA ARG A 211 29.40 -2.96 -11.88
C ARG A 211 30.79 -2.42 -12.24
N ALA A 212 31.64 -3.22 -12.86
CA ALA A 212 32.97 -2.80 -13.29
C ALA A 212 32.90 -1.65 -14.30
N ALA A 213 31.98 -1.73 -15.26
CA ALA A 213 31.76 -0.65 -16.24
C ALA A 213 31.25 0.65 -15.59
N ILE A 214 30.31 0.56 -14.65
CA ILE A 214 29.83 1.72 -13.87
C ILE A 214 30.99 2.33 -13.07
N LYS A 215 31.79 1.50 -12.39
CA LYS A 215 32.96 1.94 -11.63
C LYS A 215 33.97 2.67 -12.52
N ALA A 216 34.29 2.12 -13.70
CA ALA A 216 35.20 2.76 -14.64
C ALA A 216 34.69 4.14 -15.07
N LYS A 217 33.39 4.29 -15.34
CA LYS A 217 32.77 5.59 -15.65
C LYS A 217 32.90 6.57 -14.48
N LEU A 218 32.60 6.14 -13.27
CA LEU A 218 32.69 6.98 -12.07
C LEU A 218 34.11 7.51 -11.83
N LEU A 219 35.15 6.69 -12.05
CA LEU A 219 36.56 7.10 -11.88
C LEU A 219 36.98 8.22 -12.85
N THR A 220 36.30 8.37 -13.98
CA THR A 220 36.58 9.41 -14.99
C THR A 220 35.62 10.59 -14.92
N ALA A 221 34.60 10.54 -14.05
CA ALA A 221 33.55 11.54 -14.01
C ALA A 221 34.05 12.85 -13.37
N ARG A 222 33.81 13.98 -14.02
CA ARG A 222 34.15 15.32 -13.49
C ARG A 222 33.35 15.69 -12.25
N ILE A 223 32.10 15.22 -12.17
CA ILE A 223 31.16 15.49 -11.09
C ILE A 223 30.52 14.16 -10.71
N ILE A 224 30.53 13.85 -9.41
CA ILE A 224 29.90 12.67 -8.83
C ILE A 224 28.87 13.16 -7.82
N ALA A 225 27.60 12.80 -8.01
CA ALA A 225 26.57 12.97 -6.99
C ALA A 225 26.47 11.67 -6.19
N SER A 226 26.66 11.76 -4.87
CA SER A 226 26.55 10.63 -3.95
C SER A 226 25.36 10.86 -3.03
N ASP A 227 24.56 9.82 -2.82
CA ASP A 227 23.47 9.78 -1.85
C ASP A 227 23.68 8.54 -0.97
N GLU A 228 23.61 8.72 0.34
CA GLU A 228 23.84 7.63 1.30
C GLU A 228 22.51 6.93 1.60
N THR A 229 22.44 5.65 1.27
CA THR A 229 21.31 4.79 1.66
C THR A 229 21.83 3.74 2.64
N THR A 230 21.42 3.86 3.91
CA THR A 230 21.76 2.85 4.92
C THR A 230 20.96 1.57 4.67
N THR A 231 21.58 0.42 4.93
CA THR A 231 20.91 -0.88 4.82
C THR A 231 21.31 -1.75 6.01
N ARG A 232 20.37 -2.54 6.53
CA ARG A 232 20.69 -3.51 7.58
C ARG A 232 21.17 -4.81 6.96
N VAL A 233 22.38 -5.23 7.32
CA VAL A 233 22.94 -6.54 6.99
C VAL A 233 23.10 -7.30 8.30
N ASP A 234 22.44 -8.46 8.42
CA ASP A 234 22.44 -9.30 9.63
C ASP A 234 22.08 -8.54 10.92
N GLY A 235 21.13 -7.60 10.81
CA GLY A 235 20.65 -6.81 11.94
C GLY A 235 21.50 -5.58 12.27
N VAL A 236 22.62 -5.36 11.59
CA VAL A 236 23.51 -4.20 11.78
C VAL A 236 23.29 -3.20 10.65
N THR A 237 23.04 -1.93 10.98
CA THR A 237 23.00 -0.85 10.00
C THR A 237 24.41 -0.61 9.45
N GLN A 238 24.59 -0.83 8.15
CA GLN A 238 25.78 -0.48 7.37
C GLN A 238 25.64 0.93 6.81
#